data_AF-A0A1J9QB87-F1
#
_entry.id   AF-A0A1J9QB87-F1
#
_cell.length_a   1.000
_cell.length_b   1.000
_cell.length_c   1.000
_cell.angle_alpha   90.00
_cell.angle_beta   90.00
_cell.angle_gamma   90.00
#
_symmetry.space_group_name_H-M   'P 1'
#
loop_
_entity.id
_entity.type
_entity.pdbx_description
1 polymer ?
#
loop_
_entity_poly.entity_id
_entity_poly.type
_entity_poly.pdbx_seq_one_letter_code
_entity_poly.pdbx_strand_id
1 'polypeptide(L)'
;MPSENHTAIFLTHARVVSFATRHGWESLSTLASYKMFYALADFSLFEQRIADVAQLLHYTFRGDSETSALFETVLAYHAAWNVRRLMSNENFPLFLKDVPSFNTTILTLLCNINPAPLFDIW
;
A
#
# COMPACT_ATOMS: atom_id res chain seq x y z
N MET A 1 16.95 9.04 3.24
CA MET A 1 17.06 10.53 3.24
C MET A 1 15.78 11.17 2.69
N PRO A 2 15.42 12.42 3.07
CA PRO A 2 14.22 13.12 2.56
C PRO A 2 14.19 13.37 1.03
N SER A 3 15.28 13.07 0.30
CA SER A 3 15.39 13.20 -1.17
C SER A 3 15.32 11.89 -1.98
N GLU A 4 15.39 10.71 -1.37
CA GLU A 4 15.35 9.42 -2.09
C GLU A 4 13.94 9.02 -2.56
N ASN A 5 13.71 9.02 -3.87
CA ASN A 5 12.51 8.45 -4.48
C ASN A 5 12.51 6.92 -4.33
N HIS A 6 11.55 6.36 -3.57
CA HIS A 6 11.46 4.92 -3.32
C HIS A 6 10.49 4.20 -4.27
N THR A 7 9.80 4.94 -5.14
CA THR A 7 8.86 4.40 -6.14
C THR A 7 9.49 3.27 -6.95
N ALA A 8 10.74 3.44 -7.40
CA ALA A 8 11.42 2.41 -8.17
C ALA A 8 11.54 1.08 -7.40
N ILE A 9 11.83 1.14 -6.10
CA ILE A 9 11.95 -0.02 -5.22
C ILE A 9 10.57 -0.67 -5.04
N PHE A 10 9.57 0.13 -4.66
CA PHE A 10 8.21 -0.36 -4.44
C PHE A 10 7.59 -0.98 -5.71
N LEU A 11 7.72 -0.31 -6.85
CA LEU A 11 7.23 -0.85 -8.12
C LEU A 11 8.00 -2.09 -8.57
N THR A 12 9.29 -2.19 -8.25
CA THR A 12 10.06 -3.42 -8.52
C THR A 12 9.48 -4.59 -7.71
N HIS A 13 9.22 -4.41 -6.43
CA HIS A 13 8.57 -5.45 -5.61
C HIS A 13 7.19 -5.82 -6.16
N ALA A 14 6.36 -4.83 -6.53
CA ALA A 14 5.03 -5.09 -7.10
C ALA A 14 5.10 -5.85 -8.44
N ARG A 15 6.08 -5.53 -9.29
CA ARG A 15 6.34 -6.25 -10.55
C ARG A 15 6.82 -7.68 -10.32
N VAL A 16 7.68 -7.91 -9.31
CA VAL A 16 8.13 -9.25 -8.93
C VAL A 16 6.96 -10.10 -8.42
N VAL A 17 6.11 -9.52 -7.57
CA VAL A 17 4.87 -10.19 -7.13
C VAL A 17 4.02 -10.52 -8.34
N SER A 18 3.78 -9.56 -9.23
CA SER A 18 2.89 -9.79 -10.36
C SER A 18 3.40 -10.86 -11.33
N PHE A 19 4.70 -10.85 -11.59
CA PHE A 19 5.36 -11.89 -12.37
C PHE A 19 5.24 -13.26 -11.70
N ALA A 20 5.52 -13.35 -10.39
CA ALA A 20 5.42 -14.60 -9.65
C ALA A 20 3.98 -15.14 -9.60
N THR A 21 2.99 -14.26 -9.38
CA THR A 21 1.57 -14.62 -9.38
C THR A 21 1.14 -15.18 -10.74
N ARG A 22 1.47 -14.47 -11.83
CA ARG A 22 1.15 -14.92 -13.21
C ARG A 22 1.72 -16.29 -13.56
N HIS A 23 2.90 -16.63 -13.04
CA HIS A 23 3.57 -17.89 -13.31
C HIS A 23 3.31 -18.98 -12.26
N GLY A 24 2.44 -18.73 -11.26
CA GLY A 24 2.13 -19.71 -10.21
C GLY A 24 3.27 -19.97 -9.23
N TRP A 25 4.22 -19.03 -9.10
CA TRP A 25 5.37 -19.16 -8.21
C TRP A 25 5.04 -18.62 -6.82
N GLU A 26 4.19 -19.36 -6.10
CA GLU A 26 3.63 -18.95 -4.82
C GLU A 26 4.69 -18.55 -3.79
N SER A 27 5.77 -19.32 -3.66
CA SER A 27 6.85 -19.01 -2.70
C SER A 27 7.54 -17.69 -3.00
N LEU A 28 7.75 -17.35 -4.28
CA LEU A 28 8.36 -16.09 -4.67
C LEU A 28 7.40 -14.91 -4.45
N SER A 29 6.13 -15.07 -4.83
CA SER A 29 5.09 -14.07 -4.58
C SER A 29 4.96 -13.77 -3.08
N THR A 30 4.99 -14.81 -2.25
CA THR A 30 4.90 -14.70 -0.79
C THR A 30 6.13 -13.99 -0.22
N LEU A 31 7.34 -14.39 -0.63
CA LEU A 31 8.58 -13.76 -0.19
C LEU A 31 8.66 -12.28 -0.59
N ALA A 32 8.26 -11.95 -1.82
CA ALA A 32 8.25 -10.57 -2.31
C ALA A 32 7.22 -9.72 -1.55
N SER A 33 6.05 -10.28 -1.23
CA SER A 33 5.02 -9.63 -0.42
C SER A 33 5.48 -9.39 1.01
N TYR A 34 6.15 -10.37 1.61
CA TYR A 34 6.73 -10.25 2.94
C TYR A 34 7.81 -9.16 2.99
N LYS A 35 8.73 -9.15 2.03
CA LYS A 35 9.75 -8.09 1.93
C LYS A 35 9.13 -6.70 1.78
N MET A 36 8.05 -6.58 1.01
CA MET A 36 7.32 -5.32 0.89
C MET A 36 6.70 -4.90 2.23
N PHE A 37 6.09 -5.84 2.97
CA PHE A 37 5.54 -5.55 4.29
C PHE A 37 6.59 -4.97 5.24
N TYR A 38 7.76 -5.59 5.34
CA TYR A 38 8.86 -5.07 6.17
C TYR A 38 9.34 -3.71 5.68
N ALA A 39 9.52 -3.55 4.36
CA ALA A 39 9.92 -2.28 3.79
C ALA A 39 8.92 -1.17 4.17
N LEU A 40 7.61 -1.42 4.11
CA LEU A 40 6.56 -0.47 4.47
C LEU A 40 6.41 -0.26 5.99
N ALA A 41 6.71 -1.26 6.80
CA ALA A 41 6.67 -1.16 8.26
C ALA A 41 7.80 -0.28 8.80
N ASP A 42 9.01 -0.43 8.25
CA ASP A 42 10.17 0.40 8.58
C ASP A 42 10.12 1.77 7.89
N PHE A 43 9.23 1.94 6.91
CA PHE A 43 9.10 3.17 6.14
C PHE A 43 8.40 4.27 6.93
N SER A 44 9.17 5.31 7.30
CA SER A 44 8.60 6.55 7.79
C SER A 44 7.97 7.33 6.63
N LEU A 45 6.64 7.39 6.61
CA LEU A 45 5.88 8.12 5.61
C LEU A 45 6.02 9.65 5.80
N PHE A 46 7.07 10.24 5.23
CA PHE A 46 7.23 11.69 5.11
C PHE A 46 6.29 12.26 4.04
N GLU A 47 5.95 13.55 4.12
CA GLU A 47 5.03 14.19 3.14
C GLU A 47 5.52 14.03 1.70
N GLN A 48 6.83 14.14 1.44
CA GLN A 48 7.40 13.94 0.11
C GLN A 48 7.28 12.49 -0.42
N ARG A 49 6.86 11.54 0.43
CA ARG A 49 6.77 10.11 0.12
C ARG A 49 5.36 9.60 -0.09
N ILE A 50 4.35 10.44 0.16
CA ILE A 50 2.95 10.06 -0.07
C ILE A 50 2.71 9.74 -1.55
N ALA A 51 3.37 10.47 -2.46
CA ALA A 51 3.27 10.23 -3.90
C ALA A 51 3.80 8.83 -4.30
N ASP A 52 4.88 8.37 -3.68
CA ASP A 52 5.49 7.06 -3.97
C ASP A 52 4.52 5.92 -3.60
N VAL A 53 3.87 6.02 -2.43
CA VAL A 53 2.87 5.05 -1.96
C VAL A 53 1.60 5.13 -2.79
N ALA A 54 1.14 6.33 -3.16
CA ALA A 54 -0.02 6.49 -4.04
C ALA A 54 0.20 5.82 -5.41
N GLN A 55 1.40 5.94 -5.99
CA GLN A 55 1.72 5.29 -7.25
C GLN A 55 1.77 3.76 -7.13
N LEU A 56 2.27 3.24 -6.02
CA LEU A 56 2.23 1.81 -5.72
C LEU A 56 0.79 1.29 -5.59
N LEU A 57 -0.07 1.99 -4.85
CA LEU A 57 -1.49 1.63 -4.72
C LEU A 57 -2.20 1.67 -6.07
N HIS A 58 -1.92 2.69 -6.88
CA HIS A 58 -2.47 2.80 -8.21
C HIS A 58 -2.01 1.67 -9.14
N TYR A 59 -0.72 1.29 -9.10
CA TYR A 59 -0.23 0.14 -9.87
C TYR A 59 -0.98 -1.14 -9.48
N THR A 60 -1.11 -1.40 -8.19
CA THR A 60 -1.69 -2.65 -7.66
C THR A 60 -3.20 -2.74 -7.91
N PHE A 61 -3.96 -1.67 -7.67
CA PHE A 61 -5.41 -1.74 -7.58
C PHE A 61 -6.17 -1.28 -8.83
N ARG A 62 -5.50 -0.66 -9.82
CA ARG A 62 -6.15 -0.22 -11.07
C ARG A 62 -6.60 -1.36 -11.98
N GLY A 63 -6.19 -2.60 -11.70
CA GLY A 63 -6.68 -3.81 -12.38
C GLY A 63 -5.78 -4.34 -13.50
N ASP A 64 -4.70 -3.63 -13.85
CA ASP A 64 -3.75 -4.07 -14.90
C ASP A 64 -2.66 -5.02 -14.35
N SER A 65 -2.48 -5.08 -13.03
CA SER A 65 -1.51 -5.96 -12.39
C SER A 65 -2.18 -7.17 -11.77
N GLU A 66 -1.73 -8.37 -12.13
CA GLU A 66 -2.11 -9.60 -11.44
C GLU A 66 -1.24 -9.74 -10.19
N THR A 67 -1.65 -9.16 -9.06
CA THR A 67 -0.96 -9.30 -7.78
C THR A 67 -1.60 -10.36 -6.90
N SER A 68 -0.88 -10.85 -5.89
CA SER A 68 -1.47 -11.78 -4.91
C SER A 68 -2.36 -11.04 -3.91
N ALA A 69 -3.41 -11.71 -3.44
CA ALA A 69 -4.30 -11.19 -2.39
C ALA A 69 -3.55 -10.78 -1.10
N LEU A 70 -2.47 -11.49 -0.76
CA LEU A 70 -1.60 -11.15 0.36
C LEU A 70 -0.95 -9.77 0.15
N PHE A 71 -0.44 -9.51 -1.03
CA PHE A 71 0.20 -8.24 -1.37
C PHE A 71 -0.80 -7.09 -1.30
N GLU A 72 -1.97 -7.26 -1.91
CA GLU A 72 -3.07 -6.29 -1.84
C GLU A 72 -3.48 -5.99 -0.40
N THR A 73 -3.61 -7.04 0.42
CA THR A 73 -3.95 -6.90 1.84
C THR A 73 -2.91 -6.06 2.58
N VAL A 74 -1.62 -6.36 2.42
CA VAL A 74 -0.52 -5.60 3.04
C VAL A 74 -0.59 -4.11 2.69
N LEU A 75 -0.80 -3.79 1.41
CA LEU A 75 -0.88 -2.40 0.96
C LEU A 75 -2.12 -1.69 1.51
N ALA A 76 -3.27 -2.37 1.54
CA ALA A 76 -4.51 -1.81 2.05
C ALA A 76 -4.42 -1.50 3.55
N TYR A 77 -3.82 -2.40 4.35
CA TYR A 77 -3.57 -2.14 5.78
C TYR A 77 -2.60 -0.99 6.00
N HIS A 78 -1.50 -0.93 5.24
CA HIS A 78 -0.56 0.18 5.34
C HIS A 78 -1.22 1.52 4.99
N ALA A 79 -2.07 1.55 3.96
CA ALA A 79 -2.82 2.73 3.58
C ALA A 79 -3.86 3.14 4.61
N ALA A 80 -4.60 2.19 5.19
CA ALA A 80 -5.56 2.45 6.26
C ALA A 80 -4.87 3.05 7.50
N TRP A 81 -3.73 2.46 7.91
CA TRP A 81 -2.93 2.97 9.03
C TRP A 81 -2.45 4.41 8.82
N ASN A 82 -2.09 4.75 7.57
CA ASN A 82 -1.57 6.07 7.22
C ASN A 82 -2.62 6.99 6.58
N VAL A 83 -3.92 6.67 6.64
CA VAL A 83 -4.95 7.33 5.82
C VAL A 83 -4.98 8.85 6.01
N ARG A 84 -4.79 9.34 7.24
CA ARG A 84 -4.76 10.79 7.54
C ARG A 84 -3.64 11.51 6.80
N ARG A 85 -2.46 10.89 6.73
CA ARG A 85 -1.31 11.42 5.98
C ARG A 85 -1.53 11.29 4.48
N LEU A 86 -2.08 10.18 4.02
CA LEU A 86 -2.37 10.02 2.59
C LEU A 86 -3.39 11.05 2.09
N MET A 87 -4.42 11.33 2.89
CA MET A 87 -5.47 12.32 2.56
C MET A 87 -4.98 13.77 2.54
N SER A 88 -3.80 14.09 3.10
CA SER A 88 -3.22 15.44 2.97
C SER A 88 -2.57 15.67 1.60
N ASN A 89 -2.36 14.61 0.82
CA ASN A 89 -1.91 14.72 -0.57
C ASN A 89 -3.10 14.96 -1.50
N GLU A 90 -3.02 16.02 -2.30
CA GLU A 90 -4.08 16.46 -3.22
C GLU A 90 -4.48 15.41 -4.28
N ASN A 91 -3.57 14.51 -4.64
CA ASN A 91 -3.82 13.49 -5.67
C ASN A 91 -4.46 12.22 -5.08
N PHE A 92 -4.33 11.98 -3.78
CA PHE A 92 -4.87 10.75 -3.17
C PHE A 92 -6.41 10.67 -3.23
N PRO A 93 -7.17 11.75 -2.99
CA PRO A 93 -8.63 11.75 -3.20
C PRO A 93 -9.05 11.50 -4.65
N LEU A 94 -8.25 11.95 -5.64
CA LEU A 94 -8.50 11.67 -7.06
C LEU A 94 -8.30 10.17 -7.35
N PHE A 95 -7.21 9.59 -6.83
CA PHE A 95 -6.93 8.17 -6.92
C PHE A 95 -8.07 7.30 -6.34
N LEU A 96 -8.64 7.67 -5.19
CA LEU A 96 -9.76 6.93 -4.60
C LEU A 96 -11.02 6.92 -5.49
N LYS A 97 -11.21 7.96 -6.32
CA LYS A 97 -12.30 8.00 -7.30
C LYS A 97 -12.02 7.10 -8.49
N ASP A 98 -10.76 7.06 -8.93
CA ASP A 98 -10.33 6.27 -10.08
C ASP A 98 -10.26 4.76 -9.78
N VAL A 99 -10.18 4.39 -8.50
CA VAL A 99 -10.08 2.99 -8.06
C VAL A 99 -11.13 2.64 -6.99
N PRO A 100 -12.41 2.42 -7.38
CA PRO A 100 -13.51 2.17 -6.45
C PRO A 100 -13.36 0.89 -5.60
N SER A 101 -12.70 -0.13 -6.15
CA SER A 101 -12.40 -1.39 -5.44
C SER A 101 -11.54 -1.11 -4.20
N PHE A 102 -10.48 -0.32 -4.37
CA PHE A 102 -9.61 0.07 -3.27
C PHE A 102 -10.31 0.96 -2.25
N ASN A 103 -11.15 1.91 -2.70
CA ASN A 103 -11.96 2.75 -1.80
C ASN A 103 -12.88 1.89 -0.89
N THR A 104 -13.53 0.88 -1.46
CA THR A 104 -14.38 -0.04 -0.67
C THR A 104 -13.54 -0.84 0.33
N THR A 105 -12.37 -1.33 -0.08
CA THR A 105 -11.44 -2.07 0.78
C THR A 105 -10.96 -1.21 1.95
N ILE A 106 -10.49 0.02 1.69
CA ILE A 106 -9.93 0.88 2.73
C ILE A 106 -11.03 1.33 3.72
N LEU A 107 -12.24 1.65 3.25
CA LEU A 107 -13.37 1.98 4.13
C LEU A 107 -13.75 0.79 5.03
N THR A 108 -13.80 -0.42 4.46
CA THR A 108 -14.08 -1.63 5.23
C THR A 108 -13.02 -1.85 6.30
N LEU A 109 -11.74 -1.71 5.96
CA LEU A 109 -10.65 -1.81 6.92
C LEU A 109 -10.77 -0.75 8.02
N LEU A 110 -11.04 0.51 7.67
CA LEU A 110 -11.19 1.60 8.65
C LEU A 110 -12.38 1.40 9.60
N CYS A 111 -13.48 0.83 9.12
CA CYS A 111 -14.63 0.47 9.97
C CYS A 111 -14.33 -0.71 10.91
N ASN A 112 -13.42 -1.61 10.50
CA ASN A 112 -13.06 -2.80 11.26
C ASN A 112 -11.84 -2.60 12.18
N ILE A 113 -11.03 -1.56 11.94
CA ILE A 113 -9.99 -1.13 12.87
C ILE A 113 -10.72 -0.51 14.06
N ASN A 114 -10.83 -1.27 15.15
CA ASN A 114 -11.27 -0.73 16.44
C ASN A 114 -10.37 0.48 16.76
N PRO A 115 -10.90 1.71 16.94
CA PRO A 115 -10.09 2.81 17.43
C PRO A 115 -9.73 2.45 18.87
N ALA A 116 -8.62 1.77 19.08
CA ALA A 116 -8.04 1.67 20.41
C ALA A 116 -7.93 3.10 20.96
N PRO A 117 -8.38 3.35 22.21
CA PRO A 117 -8.42 4.69 22.76
C PRO A 117 -7.02 5.29 22.71
N LEU A 118 -6.86 6.37 21.94
CA LEU A 118 -5.58 7.03 21.67
C LEU A 118 -5.06 7.84 22.87
N PHE A 119 -5.62 7.65 24.07
CA PHE A 119 -5.20 8.33 25.28
C PHE A 119 -5.37 7.35 26.44
N ASP A 120 -4.26 6.77 26.90
CA ASP A 120 -4.01 6.37 28.29
C ASP A 120 -2.59 5.78 28.42
N ILE A 121 -1.59 6.50 27.89
CA ILE A 121 -0.19 6.35 28.33
C ILE A 121 0.48 7.74 28.26
N TRP A 122 0.12 8.59 29.22
CA TRP A 122 0.99 9.61 29.82
C TRP A 122 0.60 9.71 31.30
#